data_AF-J5X2U6-F1
#
_entry.id   AF-J5X2U6-F1
#
_cell.length_a   1.000
_cell.length_b   1.000
_cell.length_c   1.000
_cell.angle_alpha   90.00
_cell.angle_beta   90.00
_cell.angle_gamma   90.00
#
_symmetry.space_group_name_H-M   'P 1'
#
loop_
_entity.id
_entity.type
_entity.pdbx_description
1 polymer ?
#
loop_
_entity_poly.entity_id
_entity_poly.type
_entity_poly.pdbx_seq_one_letter_code
_entity_poly.pdbx_strand_id
1 'polypeptide(L)' 'MKIKVIFLVILSRLIRGAGMGLGVSGIVFTIWFFFLSSSESRYIWGVFSIAEFFAGYLIYRFAYTYVYDE' A
#
# COMPACT_ATOMS: atom_id res chain seq x y z
N MET A 1 -12.53 0.11 -29.51
CA MET A 1 -11.72 -0.34 -28.35
C MET A 1 -12.62 -1.14 -27.42
N LYS A 2 -12.23 -2.36 -27.04
CA LYS A 2 -13.11 -3.29 -26.30
C LYS A 2 -13.29 -2.79 -24.86
N ILE A 3 -14.54 -2.67 -24.40
CA ILE A 3 -14.93 -2.17 -23.06
C ILE A 3 -14.16 -2.85 -21.91
N LYS A 4 -13.76 -4.11 -22.14
CA LYS A 4 -12.91 -4.93 -21.26
C LYS A 4 -11.57 -4.26 -20.92
N VAL A 5 -10.94 -3.60 -21.89
CA VAL A 5 -9.64 -2.92 -21.71
C VAL A 5 -9.78 -1.69 -20.82
N ILE A 6 -10.83 -0.89 -21.05
CA ILE A 6 -11.12 0.31 -20.24
C ILE A 6 -11.36 -0.09 -18.78
N PHE A 7 -12.12 -1.17 -18.55
CA PHE A 7 -12.39 -1.68 -17.21
C PHE A 7 -11.10 -2.12 -16.47
N LEU A 8 -10.22 -2.88 -17.14
CA LEU A 8 -8.96 -3.34 -16.56
C LEU A 8 -8.02 -2.18 -16.20
N VAL A 9 -7.98 -1.13 -17.04
CA VAL A 9 -7.18 0.08 -16.77
C VAL A 9 -7.67 0.81 -15.53
N ILE A 10 -9.00 0.99 -15.37
CA ILE A 10 -9.57 1.65 -14.19
C ILE A 10 -9.27 0.83 -12.93
N LEU A 11 -9.50 -0.48 -12.98
CA LEU A 11 -9.27 -1.37 -11.84
C LEU A 11 -7.81 -1.35 -11.39
N SER A 12 -6.87 -1.35 -12.33
CA SER A 12 -5.45 -1.22 -12.00
C SER A 12 -5.09 0.08 -11.30
N ARG A 13 -5.61 1.21 -11.82
CA ARG A 13 -5.32 2.52 -11.22
C ARG A 13 -5.83 2.58 -9.78
N LEU A 14 -6.98 1.97 -9.50
CA LEU A 14 -7.50 1.84 -8.14
C LEU A 14 -6.60 0.97 -7.26
N ILE A 15 -6.17 -0.19 -7.72
CA ILE A 15 -5.30 -1.09 -6.94
C ILE A 15 -3.93 -0.44 -6.69
N ARG A 16 -3.35 0.25 -7.69
CA ARG A 16 -2.10 1.02 -7.53
C ARG A 16 -2.27 2.14 -6.51
N GLY A 17 -3.38 2.89 -6.59
CA GLY A 17 -3.71 3.93 -5.63
C GLY A 17 -3.85 3.39 -4.21
N ALA A 18 -4.53 2.24 -4.05
CA ALA A 18 -4.68 1.57 -2.76
C ALA A 18 -3.34 1.09 -2.20
N GLY A 19 -2.49 0.45 -3.02
CA GLY A 19 -1.16 0.01 -2.61
C GLY A 19 -0.26 1.16 -2.18
N MET A 20 -0.28 2.27 -2.93
CA MET A 20 0.47 3.48 -2.57
C MET A 20 -0.08 4.14 -1.29
N GLY A 21 -1.39 4.19 -1.12
CA GLY A 21 -2.05 4.70 0.09
C GLY A 21 -1.66 3.90 1.32
N LEU A 22 -1.73 2.56 1.23
CA LEU A 22 -1.30 1.64 2.30
C LEU A 22 0.20 1.77 2.62
N GLY A 23 1.03 1.99 1.60
CA GLY A 23 2.45 2.26 1.79
C GLY A 23 2.67 3.54 2.60
N VAL A 24 2.02 4.63 2.20
CA VAL A 24 2.15 5.93 2.87
C VAL A 24 1.58 5.88 4.30
N SER A 25 0.43 5.23 4.53
CA SER A 25 -0.11 5.05 5.88
C SER A 25 0.84 4.24 6.76
N GLY A 26 1.44 3.17 6.23
CA GLY A 26 2.44 2.38 6.96
C GLY A 26 3.65 3.20 7.39
N ILE A 27 4.15 4.12 6.55
CA ILE A 27 5.26 5.03 6.92
C ILE A 27 4.82 5.99 8.03
N VAL A 28 3.66 6.63 7.87
CA VAL A 28 3.13 7.60 8.84
C VAL A 28 2.91 6.93 10.19
N PHE A 29 2.32 5.74 10.21
CA PHE A 29 2.10 4.98 11.44
C PHE A 29 3.40 4.48 12.05
N THR A 30 4.40 4.09 11.26
CA THR A 30 5.73 3.73 11.78
C THR A 30 6.34 4.92 12.52
N ILE A 31 6.34 6.11 11.91
CA ILE A 31 6.85 7.33 12.55
C ILE A 31 6.06 7.63 13.84
N TRP A 32 4.73 7.55 13.76
CA TRP A 32 3.86 7.80 14.90
C TRP A 32 4.14 6.85 16.08
N PHE A 33 4.17 5.54 15.84
CA PHE A 33 4.32 4.55 16.88
C PHE A 33 5.72 4.52 17.49
N PHE A 34 6.78 4.73 16.70
CA PHE A 34 8.14 4.70 17.23
C PHE A 34 8.55 5.98 17.97
N PHE A 35 8.08 7.15 17.53
CA PHE A 35 8.59 8.45 18.03
C PHE A 35 7.58 9.27 18.82
N LEU A 36 6.29 9.18 18.49
CA LEU A 36 5.25 10.05 19.07
C LEU A 36 4.35 9.31 20.08
N SER A 37 4.21 8.00 19.94
CA SER A 37 3.35 7.19 20.80
C SER A 37 4.01 6.84 22.14
N SER A 38 3.24 6.97 23.22
CA SER A 38 3.60 6.55 24.58
C SER A 38 2.87 5.28 25.02
N SER A 39 2.21 4.55 24.12
CA SER A 39 1.52 3.31 24.50
C SER A 39 2.52 2.17 24.77
N GLU A 40 2.18 1.25 25.68
CA GLU A 40 3.01 0.06 25.97
C GLU A 40 3.22 -0.81 24.72
N SER A 41 2.19 -0.91 23.88
CA SER A 41 2.20 -1.72 22.65
C SER A 41 2.78 -0.99 21.44
N ARG A 42 3.35 0.21 21.60
CA ARG A 42 3.81 1.04 20.50
C ARG A 42 4.80 0.34 19.56
N TYR A 43 5.68 -0.49 20.08
CA TYR A 43 6.66 -1.20 19.25
C TYR A 43 6.02 -2.32 18.44
N ILE A 44 5.01 -3.01 18.99
CA ILE A 44 4.25 -4.04 18.26
C ILE A 44 3.50 -3.38 17.10
N TRP A 45 2.81 -2.27 17.37
CA TRP A 45 2.10 -1.52 16.34
C TRP A 45 3.05 -0.91 15.32
N GLY A 46 4.22 -0.41 15.74
CA GLY A 46 5.24 0.09 14.83
C GLY A 46 5.79 -0.98 13.90
N VAL A 47 6.06 -2.20 14.40
CA VAL A 47 6.46 -3.34 13.55
C VAL A 47 5.33 -3.74 12.59
N PHE A 48 4.09 -3.70 13.05
CA PHE A 48 2.93 -3.95 12.20
C PHE A 48 2.81 -2.91 11.08
N SER A 49 3.07 -1.64 11.37
CA SER A 49 3.08 -0.56 10.37
C SER A 49 4.21 -0.69 9.34
N ILE A 50 5.37 -1.23 9.74
CA ILE A 50 6.43 -1.60 8.81
C ILE A 50 5.93 -2.72 7.87
N ALA A 51 5.27 -3.75 8.41
CA ALA A 51 4.68 -4.82 7.59
C ALA A 51 3.58 -4.28 6.66
N GLU A 52 2.76 -3.33 7.11
CA GLU A 52 1.75 -2.63 6.30
C GLU A 52 2.41 -1.89 5.12
N PHE A 53 3.52 -1.18 5.36
CA PHE A 53 4.30 -0.53 4.29
C PHE A 53 4.76 -1.54 3.23
N PHE A 54 5.32 -2.68 3.66
CA PHE A 54 5.75 -3.73 2.73
C PHE A 54 4.57 -4.33 1.95
N ALA A 55 3.43 -4.55 2.61
CA ALA A 55 2.22 -5.03 1.95
C ALA A 55 1.73 -4.03 0.88
N GLY A 56 1.67 -2.74 1.23
CA GLY A 56 1.33 -1.67 0.27
C GLY A 56 2.28 -1.62 -0.92
N TYR A 57 3.59 -1.74 -0.67
CA TYR A 57 4.60 -1.82 -1.73
C TYR A 57 4.41 -3.03 -2.65
N LEU A 58 4.14 -4.21 -2.09
CA LEU A 58 3.90 -5.43 -2.87
C LEU A 58 2.64 -5.30 -3.73
N ILE A 59 1.54 -4.75 -3.19
CA ILE A 59 0.31 -4.49 -3.95
C ILE A 59 0.57 -3.52 -5.09
N TYR A 60 1.29 -2.42 -4.82
CA TYR A 60 1.67 -1.45 -5.84
C TYR A 60 2.52 -2.10 -6.94
N ARG A 61 3.54 -2.88 -6.57
CA ARG A 61 4.42 -3.58 -7.50
C ARG A 61 3.66 -4.59 -8.35
N PHE A 62 2.78 -5.38 -7.74
CA PHE A 62 1.96 -6.37 -8.45
C PHE A 62 1.03 -5.69 -9.46
N ALA A 63 0.34 -4.63 -9.05
CA ALA A 63 -0.53 -3.86 -9.93
C ALA A 63 0.25 -3.08 -11.00
N TYR A 64 1.53 -2.77 -10.76
CA TYR A 64 2.43 -2.20 -11.76
C TYR A 64 2.75 -3.23 -12.85
N THR A 65 3.24 -4.41 -12.46
CA THR A 65 3.66 -5.49 -13.37
C THR A 65 2.48 -6.07 -14.18
N TYR A 66 1.37 -6.43 -13.54
CA TYR A 66 0.33 -7.24 -14.20
C TYR A 66 -0.67 -6.50 -15.08
N VAL A 67 -0.64 -5.17 -15.13
CA VAL A 67 -1.67 -4.39 -15.87
C VAL A 67 -1.11 -3.83 -17.17
N TYR A 68 0.19 -3.57 -17.22
CA TYR A 68 0.84 -3.02 -18.42
C TYR A 68 1.63 -4.04 -19.22
N ASP A 69 1.75 -5.29 -18.75
CA ASP A 69 2.09 -6.40 -19.65
C ASP A 69 0.85 -6.69 -20.51
N GLU A 70 0.82 -6.02 -21.68
CA GLU A 70 0.03 -6.41 -22.85
C GLU A 70 0.40 -7.83 -23.32
#